data_AF-A0A2M8HKA4-F1
#
_entry.id   AF-A0A2M8HKA4-F1
#
_cell.length_a   1.000
_cell.length_b   1.000
_cell.length_c   1.000
_cell.angle_alpha   90.00
_cell.angle_beta   90.00
_cell.angle_gamma   90.00
#
_symmetry.space_group_name_H-M   'P 1'
#
loop_
_entity.id
_entity.type
_entity.pdbx_description
1 polymer ?
#
loop_
_entity_poly.entity_id
_entity_poly.type
_entity_poly.pdbx_seq_one_letter_code
_entity_poly.pdbx_strand_id
1 'polypeptide(L)'
;MESIRYKQRFQNFSKALSQLTKFIQKAELNQLEKQGLIKAFEYNYELAWNLLKDYYQFQGDSGIQGSRDAIQIAYQRNLITNGDIWMQMIQS
;
A
#
# COMPACT_ATOMS: atom_id res chain seq x y z
N MET A 1 -23.21 12.56 4.72
CA MET A 1 -21.92 13.24 4.49
C MET A 1 -21.02 12.24 3.78
N GLU A 2 -20.73 12.44 2.50
CA GLU A 2 -19.79 11.55 1.77
C GLU A 2 -18.42 11.61 2.45
N SER A 3 -17.88 10.44 2.82
CA SER A 3 -16.52 10.37 3.36
C SER A 3 -15.50 10.50 2.22
N ILE A 4 -14.48 11.34 2.44
CA ILE A 4 -13.44 11.59 1.44
C ILE A 4 -12.77 10.25 1.06
N ARG A 5 -12.69 9.97 -0.24
CA ARG A 5 -12.22 8.68 -0.81
C ARG A 5 -10.90 8.17 -0.22
N TYR A 6 -9.89 9.02 -0.09
CA TYR A 6 -8.60 8.61 0.48
C TYR A 6 -8.72 8.18 1.96
N LYS A 7 -9.67 8.75 2.73
CA LYS A 7 -9.91 8.34 4.12
C LYS A 7 -10.52 6.94 4.20
N GLN A 8 -11.44 6.60 3.28
CA GLN A 8 -11.96 5.24 3.17
C GLN A 8 -10.85 4.25 2.79
N ARG A 9 -10.01 4.61 1.82
CA ARG A 9 -8.84 3.79 1.45
C ARG A 9 -7.86 3.61 2.59
N PHE A 10 -7.63 4.65 3.39
CA PHE A 10 -6.77 4.56 4.57
C PHE A 10 -7.29 3.54 5.58
N GLN A 11 -8.60 3.53 5.83
CA GLN A 11 -9.22 2.52 6.70
C GLN A 11 -9.06 1.10 6.13
N ASN A 12 -9.25 0.92 4.81
CA ASN A 12 -9.09 -0.39 4.16
C ASN A 12 -7.64 -0.87 4.20
N PHE A 13 -6.68 0.01 3.87
CA PHE A 13 -5.25 -0.28 3.97
C PHE A 13 -4.84 -0.63 5.41
N SER A 14 -5.34 0.11 6.41
CA SER A 14 -5.03 -0.15 7.81
C SER A 14 -5.51 -1.53 8.27
N LYS A 15 -6.71 -1.95 7.84
CA LYS A 15 -7.24 -3.29 8.11
C LYS A 15 -6.42 -4.38 7.41
N ALA A 16 -6.09 -4.19 6.14
CA ALA A 16 -5.24 -5.08 5.36
C ALA A 16 -3.85 -5.26 5.99
N LEU A 17 -3.24 -4.17 6.45
CA LEU A 17 -1.92 -4.18 7.06
C LEU A 17 -1.92 -4.90 8.41
N SER A 18 -2.99 -4.72 9.20
CA SER A 18 -3.19 -5.48 10.42
C SER A 18 -3.27 -6.99 10.16
N GLN A 19 -3.90 -7.42 9.06
CA GLN A 19 -3.94 -8.84 8.69
C GLN A 19 -2.58 -9.37 8.24
N LEU A 20 -1.87 -8.64 7.39
CA LEU A 20 -0.50 -8.99 6.97
C LEU A 20 0.45 -9.12 8.18
N THR A 21 0.33 -8.21 9.14
CA THR A 21 1.12 -8.24 10.38
C THR A 21 0.92 -9.55 11.16
N LYS A 22 -0.29 -10.11 11.17
CA LYS A 22 -0.56 -11.40 11.83
C LYS A 22 0.18 -12.56 11.17
N PHE A 23 0.32 -12.55 9.84
CA PHE A 23 1.14 -13.55 9.14
C PHE A 23 2.62 -13.43 9.50
N ILE A 24 3.14 -12.20 9.53
CA ILE A 24 4.57 -11.93 9.83
C ILE A 24 4.92 -12.28 11.29
N GLN A 25 3.99 -12.06 12.22
CA GLN A 25 4.20 -12.37 13.65
C GLN A 25 4.13 -13.87 13.96
N LYS A 26 3.68 -14.70 13.02
CA LYS A 26 3.61 -16.14 13.22
C LYS A 26 4.98 -16.77 13.00
N ALA A 27 5.49 -17.48 14.01
CA ALA A 27 6.84 -18.04 14.01
C ALA A 27 7.10 -19.03 12.87
N GLU A 28 6.11 -19.86 12.52
CA GLU A 28 6.20 -20.80 11.39
C GLU A 28 4.90 -20.82 10.59
N LEU A 29 5.02 -20.72 9.27
CA LEU A 29 3.91 -20.76 8.32
C LEU A 29 3.90 -22.10 7.58
N ASN A 30 2.74 -22.74 7.50
CA ASN A 30 2.56 -23.90 6.62
C ASN A 30 2.52 -23.46 5.14
N GLN A 31 2.46 -24.42 4.21
CA GLN A 31 2.49 -24.13 2.77
C GLN A 31 1.35 -23.20 2.31
N LEU A 32 0.12 -23.42 2.79
CA LEU A 32 -1.04 -22.59 2.45
C LEU A 32 -0.92 -21.19 3.06
N GLU A 33 -0.39 -21.09 4.27
CA GLU A 33 -0.18 -19.81 4.95
C GLU A 33 0.92 -18.98 4.30
N LYS A 34 1.97 -19.62 3.75
CA LYS A 34 2.97 -18.92 2.92
C LYS A 34 2.35 -18.33 1.66
N GLN A 35 1.46 -19.07 0.98
CA GLN A 35 0.71 -18.54 -0.16
C GLN A 35 -0.21 -17.38 0.26
N GLY A 36 -0.88 -17.53 1.41
CA GLY A 36 -1.70 -16.48 2.01
C GLY A 36 -0.90 -15.22 2.33
N LEU A 37 0.33 -15.35 2.85
CA LEU A 37 1.25 -14.24 3.11
C LEU A 37 1.62 -13.50 1.81
N ILE A 38 1.94 -14.23 0.73
CA ILE A 38 2.27 -13.62 -0.57
C ILE A 38 1.08 -12.82 -1.08
N LYS A 39 -0.13 -13.40 -1.08
CA LYS A 39 -1.34 -12.68 -1.48
C LYS A 39 -1.66 -11.50 -0.57
N ALA A 40 -1.43 -11.65 0.73
CA ALA A 40 -1.57 -10.57 1.70
C ALA A 40 -0.64 -9.41 1.43
N PHE A 41 0.59 -9.69 1.05
CA PHE A 41 1.56 -8.70 0.65
C PHE A 41 1.13 -7.98 -0.64
N GLU A 42 0.78 -8.72 -1.70
CA GLU A 42 0.36 -8.16 -3.00
C GLU A 42 -0.81 -7.17 -2.86
N TYR A 43 -1.90 -7.55 -2.17
CA TYR A 43 -3.04 -6.64 -2.02
C TYR A 43 -2.75 -5.49 -1.06
N ASN A 44 -1.86 -5.66 -0.06
CA ASN A 44 -1.45 -4.56 0.82
C ASN A 44 -0.69 -3.50 0.03
N TYR A 45 0.24 -3.93 -0.82
CA TYR A 45 0.95 -3.05 -1.73
C TYR A 45 -0.02 -2.31 -2.65
N GLU A 46 -0.99 -3.02 -3.22
CA GLU A 46 -2.02 -2.41 -4.08
C GLU A 46 -2.84 -1.34 -3.37
N LEU A 47 -3.30 -1.64 -2.15
CA LEU A 47 -4.06 -0.69 -1.34
C LEU A 47 -3.23 0.53 -0.94
N ALA A 48 -1.95 0.34 -0.62
CA ALA A 48 -1.04 1.42 -0.24
C ALA A 48 -0.86 2.44 -1.37
N TRP A 49 -0.49 2.00 -2.58
CA TRP A 49 -0.24 2.96 -3.67
C TRP A 49 -1.54 3.62 -4.14
N ASN A 50 -2.68 2.92 -4.07
CA ASN A 50 -3.98 3.51 -4.35
C ASN A 50 -4.39 4.58 -3.32
N LEU A 51 -4.07 4.37 -2.05
CA LEU A 51 -4.25 5.37 -0.99
C LEU A 51 -3.40 6.62 -1.29
N LEU A 52 -2.12 6.42 -1.63
CA LEU A 52 -1.21 7.53 -1.96
C LEU A 52 -1.72 8.32 -3.17
N LYS A 53 -2.14 7.62 -4.22
CA LYS A 53 -2.78 8.22 -5.40
C LYS A 53 -3.98 9.08 -5.01
N ASP A 54 -4.95 8.53 -4.30
CA ASP A 54 -6.18 9.26 -3.95
C ASP A 54 -5.89 10.42 -2.98
N TYR A 55 -4.90 10.27 -2.09
CA TYR A 55 -4.46 11.33 -1.19
C TYR A 55 -3.90 12.52 -1.99
N TYR A 56 -2.98 12.28 -2.92
CA TYR A 56 -2.37 13.34 -3.72
C TYR A 56 -3.32 13.93 -4.78
N GLN A 57 -4.22 13.13 -5.34
CA GLN A 57 -5.31 13.65 -6.18
C GLN A 57 -6.21 14.62 -5.39
N PHE A 58 -6.50 14.31 -4.13
CA PHE A 58 -7.22 15.23 -3.25
C PHE A 58 -6.42 16.51 -2.92
N GLN A 59 -5.09 16.45 -2.91
CA GLN A 59 -4.21 17.62 -2.75
C GLN A 59 -4.02 18.43 -4.05
N GLY A 60 -4.56 17.97 -5.19
CA GLY A 60 -4.49 18.67 -6.48
C GLY A 60 -3.54 18.04 -7.51
N ASP A 61 -2.85 16.94 -7.19
CA ASP A 61 -1.96 16.26 -8.13
C ASP A 61 -2.74 15.26 -9.01
N SER A 62 -3.06 15.67 -10.23
CA SER A 62 -3.88 14.89 -11.17
C SER A 62 -3.09 13.95 -12.10
N GLY A 63 -1.76 13.98 -12.07
CA GLY A 63 -0.89 13.24 -12.99
C GLY A 63 -0.52 11.80 -12.61
N ILE A 64 -1.09 11.25 -11.53
CA ILE A 64 -0.70 9.94 -10.98
C ILE A 64 -1.41 8.81 -11.72
N GLN A 65 -0.69 8.11 -12.60
CA GLN A 65 -1.26 7.06 -13.45
C GLN A 65 -1.17 5.69 -12.78
N GLY A 66 -0.04 5.39 -12.15
CA GLY A 66 0.23 4.08 -11.56
C GLY A 66 0.93 4.10 -10.21
N SER A 67 1.25 2.92 -9.72
CA SER A 67 1.94 2.71 -8.45
C SER A 67 3.30 3.42 -8.41
N ARG A 68 4.07 3.38 -9.51
CA ARG A 68 5.35 4.09 -9.63
C ARG A 68 5.20 5.59 -9.36
N ASP A 69 4.27 6.25 -10.04
CA ASP A 69 4.04 7.70 -9.87
C ASP A 69 3.61 8.01 -8.42
N ALA A 70 2.72 7.19 -7.86
CA ALA A 70 2.20 7.36 -6.51
C ALA A 70 3.29 7.21 -5.43
N ILE A 71 4.16 6.21 -5.57
CA ILE A 71 5.31 6.02 -4.68
C ILE A 71 6.33 7.15 -4.87
N GLN A 72 6.63 7.53 -6.11
CA GLN A 72 7.61 8.56 -6.40
C GLN A 72 7.22 9.91 -5.79
N ILE A 73 5.98 10.37 -6.00
CA ILE A 73 5.52 11.64 -5.43
C ILE A 73 5.45 11.59 -3.90
N ALA A 74 5.04 10.45 -3.33
CA ALA A 74 4.98 10.25 -1.89
C ALA A 74 6.38 10.32 -1.26
N TYR A 75 7.37 9.72 -1.91
CA TYR A 75 8.76 9.75 -1.47
C TYR A 75 9.38 11.15 -1.63
N GLN A 76 9.19 11.80 -2.78
CA GLN A 76 9.70 13.16 -3.03
C GLN A 76 9.16 14.20 -2.04
N ARG A 77 7.94 14.00 -1.55
CA ARG A 77 7.30 14.86 -0.55
C ARG A 77 7.48 14.38 0.90
N ASN A 78 8.34 13.39 1.12
CA ASN A 78 8.66 12.83 2.44
C ASN A 78 7.45 12.27 3.22
N LEU A 79 6.38 11.90 2.52
CA LEU A 79 5.24 11.23 3.16
C LEU A 79 5.56 9.77 3.50
N ILE A 80 6.43 9.15 2.70
CA ILE A 80 6.99 7.81 2.94
C ILE A 80 8.52 7.87 2.85
N THR A 81 9.18 6.92 3.48
CA THR A 81 10.63 6.70 3.38
C THR A 81 10.94 5.50 2.50
N ASN A 82 12.22 5.34 2.13
CA ASN A 82 12.74 4.17 1.38
C ASN A 82 11.99 3.91 0.06
N GLY A 83 11.84 4.97 -0.77
CA GLY A 83 11.12 4.86 -2.04
C GLY A 83 11.69 3.80 -2.99
N ASP A 84 12.99 3.52 -2.91
CA ASP A 84 13.68 2.44 -3.62
C ASP A 84 13.15 1.05 -3.23
N ILE A 85 12.96 0.78 -1.93
CA ILE A 85 12.40 -0.49 -1.44
C ILE A 85 10.96 -0.64 -1.96
N TRP A 86 10.15 0.41 -1.90
CA TRP A 86 8.80 0.40 -2.45
C TRP A 86 8.76 0.07 -3.94
N MET A 87 9.70 0.61 -4.73
CA MET A 87 9.79 0.32 -6.16
C MET A 87 10.21 -1.14 -6.44
N GLN A 88 11.03 -1.73 -5.57
CA GLN A 88 11.43 -3.14 -5.69
C GLN A 88 10.27 -4.11 -5.41
N MET A 89 9.28 -3.73 -4.60
CA MET A 89 8.10 -4.57 -4.32
C MET A 89 7.29 -4.94 -5.57
N ILE A 90 7.48 -4.21 -6.68
CA ILE A 90 6.80 -4.44 -7.98
C ILE A 90 7.54 -5.47 -8.85
N GLN A 91 8.80 -5.80 -8.54
CA GLN A 91 9.68 -6.56 -9.44
C GLN A 91 9.60 -8.08 -9.27
N SER A 92 8.47 -8.64 -8.80
CA SER A 92 8.34 -10.09 -8.55
C SER A 92 7.25 -10.75 -9.39
#